data_AF-A0A7X4ALV4-F1
#
_entry.id   AF-A0A7X4ALV4-F1
#
_cell.length_a   1.000
_cell.length_b   1.000
_cell.length_c   1.000
_cell.angle_alpha   90.00
_cell.angle_beta   90.00
_cell.angle_gamma   90.00
#
_symmetry.space_group_name_H-M   'P 1'
#
loop_
_entity.id
_entity.type
_entity.pdbx_description
1 polymer ?
#
loop_
_entity_poly.entity_id
_entity_poly.type
_entity_poly.pdbx_seq_one_letter_code
_entity_poly.pdbx_strand_id
1 'polypeptide(L)'
;MKHQALDDGTVFDLDSATRYPEQTRREGRSRISQSTGSQWDHEELWRTAERAWALHAFSEQQGGHSGYDAWTQITDERAAAWLVNNGHDIPDDLQHSAVKAEDC
;
A
#
# COMPACT_ATOMS: atom_id res chain seq x y z
N MET A 1 14.71 16.04 2.20
CA MET A 1 13.24 16.06 2.11
C MET A 1 12.88 15.52 0.73
N LYS A 2 12.23 14.37 0.69
CA LYS A 2 11.75 13.73 -0.55
C LYS A 2 10.24 13.79 -0.48
N HIS A 3 9.62 14.53 -1.38
CA HIS A 3 8.17 14.63 -1.46
C HIS A 3 7.66 13.74 -2.58
N GLN A 4 6.53 13.06 -2.34
CA GLN A 4 5.87 12.22 -3.32
C GLN A 4 4.48 12.77 -3.62
N ALA A 5 4.17 12.90 -4.90
CA ALA A 5 2.84 13.28 -5.36
C ALA A 5 1.96 12.04 -5.55
N LEU A 6 0.71 12.16 -5.15
CA LEU A 6 -0.38 11.23 -5.40
C LEU A 6 -1.14 11.66 -6.67
N ASP A 7 -1.92 10.74 -7.23
CA ASP A 7 -2.76 10.97 -8.41
C ASP A 7 -3.75 12.15 -8.23
N ASP A 8 -4.26 12.34 -7.01
CA ASP A 8 -5.16 13.45 -6.66
C ASP A 8 -4.44 14.83 -6.58
N GLY A 9 -3.12 14.87 -6.81
CA GLY A 9 -2.30 16.07 -6.68
C GLY A 9 -1.84 16.37 -5.24
N THR A 10 -2.27 15.56 -4.27
CA THR A 10 -1.78 15.61 -2.89
C THR A 10 -0.29 15.25 -2.85
N VAL A 11 0.51 16.02 -2.10
CA VAL A 11 1.94 15.79 -1.95
C VAL A 11 2.27 15.55 -0.49
N PHE A 12 3.03 14.49 -0.19
CA PHE A 12 3.44 14.16 1.18
C PHE A 12 4.94 13.93 1.29
N ASP A 13 5.50 14.12 2.48
CA ASP A 13 6.92 13.88 2.75
C ASP A 13 7.18 12.40 3.07
N LEU A 14 8.02 11.76 2.26
CA LEU A 14 8.39 10.35 2.40
C LEU A 14 9.28 10.10 3.61
N ASP A 15 10.04 11.10 4.06
CA ASP A 15 10.97 10.97 5.19
C ASP A 15 10.21 10.90 6.52
N SER A 16 9.12 11.66 6.60
CA SER A 16 8.19 11.69 7.73
C SER A 16 7.13 10.59 7.68
N ALA A 17 7.00 9.88 6.54
CA ALA A 17 6.00 8.85 6.35
C ALA A 17 6.47 7.48 6.89
N THR A 18 5.54 6.70 7.42
CA THR A 18 5.79 5.32 7.82
C THR A 18 5.51 4.38 6.66
N ARG A 19 6.52 3.63 6.23
CA ARG A 19 6.41 2.62 5.16
C ARG A 19 6.05 1.25 5.72
N TYR A 20 5.06 0.61 5.10
CA TYR A 20 4.66 -0.77 5.32
C TYR A 20 4.98 -1.56 4.05
N PRO A 21 6.05 -2.36 4.04
CA PRO A 21 6.41 -3.17 2.88
C PRO A 21 5.40 -4.31 2.71
N GLU A 22 5.11 -4.71 1.48
CA GLU A 22 4.31 -5.92 1.25
C GLU A 22 4.95 -7.17 1.85
N GLN A 23 4.09 -8.11 2.19
CA GLN A 23 4.49 -9.49 2.37
C GLN A 23 4.45 -10.22 1.05
N THR A 24 5.41 -11.11 0.90
CA THR A 24 5.52 -11.97 -0.28
C THR A 24 5.53 -13.40 0.18
N ARG A 25 4.72 -14.24 -0.46
CA ARG A 25 4.75 -15.69 -0.23
C ARG A 25 5.58 -16.39 -1.29
N ARG A 26 6.23 -17.47 -0.89
CA ARG A 26 6.96 -18.32 -1.83
C ARG A 26 6.01 -19.40 -2.35
N GLU A 27 5.72 -19.36 -3.65
CA GLU A 27 4.93 -20.39 -4.33
C GLU A 27 5.84 -21.12 -5.32
N GLY A 28 6.32 -22.31 -4.90
CA GLY A 28 7.32 -23.07 -5.66
C GLY A 28 8.67 -22.36 -5.74
N ARG A 29 9.09 -21.98 -6.96
CA ARG A 29 10.32 -21.19 -7.21
C ARG A 29 10.07 -19.69 -7.32
N SER A 30 8.80 -19.26 -7.33
CA SER A 30 8.40 -17.88 -7.51
C SER A 30 8.12 -17.21 -6.16
N ARG A 31 8.40 -15.91 -6.09
CA ARG A 31 8.02 -15.03 -4.98
C ARG A 31 6.81 -14.24 -5.47
N ILE A 32 5.66 -14.45 -4.82
CA ILE A 32 4.37 -13.86 -5.21
C ILE A 32 4.00 -12.83 -4.14
N SER A 33 3.68 -11.62 -4.56
CA SER A 33 3.13 -10.58 -3.68
C SER A 33 1.82 -11.07 -3.07
N GLN A 34 1.66 -10.95 -1.75
CA GLN A 34 0.39 -11.30 -1.12
C GLN A 34 -0.72 -10.31 -1.46
N SER A 35 -0.37 -9.04 -1.71
CA SER A 35 -1.31 -7.97 -2.03
C SER A 35 -1.88 -8.10 -3.43
N THR A 36 -1.02 -8.28 -4.44
CA THR A 36 -1.45 -8.30 -5.86
C THR A 36 -1.70 -9.72 -6.37
N GLY A 37 -1.14 -10.75 -5.70
CA GLY A 37 -1.11 -12.11 -6.23
C GLY A 37 -0.19 -12.28 -7.45
N SER A 38 0.62 -11.27 -7.77
CA SER A 38 1.53 -11.27 -8.92
C SER A 38 2.98 -11.53 -8.50
N GLN A 39 3.77 -12.03 -9.44
CA GLN A 39 5.23 -12.15 -9.30
C GLN A 39 5.95 -10.82 -9.61
N TRP A 40 5.31 -9.94 -10.38
CA TRP A 40 5.93 -8.75 -10.95
C TRP A 40 5.28 -7.46 -10.49
N ASP A 41 4.02 -7.52 -10.06
CA ASP A 41 3.28 -6.37 -9.54
C ASP A 41 3.43 -6.32 -8.02
N HIS A 42 3.93 -5.19 -7.57
CA HIS A 42 4.31 -4.92 -6.21
C HIS A 42 3.48 -3.78 -5.66
N GLU A 43 3.17 -3.84 -4.38
CA GLU A 43 2.40 -2.82 -3.68
C GLU A 43 3.08 -2.48 -2.36
N GLU A 44 3.07 -1.20 -2.00
CA GLU A 44 3.57 -0.75 -0.71
C GLU A 44 2.62 0.28 -0.12
N LEU A 45 2.38 0.17 1.17
CA LEU A 45 1.51 1.09 1.87
C LEU A 45 2.34 2.10 2.65
N TRP A 46 2.00 3.37 2.52
CA TRP A 46 2.66 4.47 3.21
C TRP A 46 1.64 5.23 4.04
N ARG A 47 2.00 5.55 5.28
CA ARG A 47 1.21 6.39 6.16
C ARG A 47 1.88 7.74 6.32
N THR A 48 1.18 8.81 5.97
CA THR A 48 1.69 10.18 6.11
C THR A 48 1.59 10.66 7.56
N ALA A 49 2.33 11.72 7.90
CA ALA A 49 2.25 12.36 9.21
C ALA A 49 0.84 12.94 9.51
N GLU A 50 0.09 13.29 8.46
CA GLU A 50 -1.29 13.78 8.52
C GLU A 50 -2.32 12.65 8.63
N ARG A 51 -1.86 11.41 8.88
CA ARG A 51 -2.69 10.19 9.00
C ARG A 51 -3.40 9.79 7.70
N ALA A 52 -2.99 10.31 6.55
CA ALA A 52 -3.47 9.83 5.26
C ALA A 52 -2.71 8.57 4.83
N TRP A 53 -3.35 7.75 3.99
CA TRP A 53 -2.78 6.52 3.45
C TRP A 53 -2.52 6.63 1.95
N ALA A 54 -1.29 6.32 1.55
CA ALA A 54 -0.83 6.31 0.18
C ALA A 54 -0.44 4.88 -0.21
N LEU A 55 -1.08 4.36 -1.24
CA LEU A 55 -0.72 3.09 -1.86
C LEU A 55 0.19 3.36 -3.04
N HIS A 56 1.38 2.77 -3.00
CA HIS A 56 2.31 2.73 -4.10
C HIS A 56 2.16 1.39 -4.81
N ALA A 57 1.70 1.39 -6.06
CA ALA A 57 1.61 0.20 -6.89
C ALA A 57 2.58 0.33 -8.06
N PHE A 58 3.52 -0.60 -8.17
CA PHE A 58 4.54 -0.57 -9.22
C PHE A 58 4.81 -1.96 -9.79
N SER A 59 5.29 -2.02 -11.03
CA SER A 59 5.63 -3.27 -11.70
C SER A 59 7.13 -3.39 -11.99
N GLU A 60 7.75 -4.47 -11.53
CA GLU A 60 9.18 -4.78 -11.71
C GLU A 60 9.48 -5.62 -12.97
N GLN A 61 8.58 -5.62 -13.95
CA GLN A 61 8.71 -6.45 -15.16
C GLN A 61 9.92 -6.02 -16.01
N GLN A 62 11.00 -6.82 -16.00
CA GLN A 62 12.18 -6.59 -16.85
C GLN A 62 11.89 -7.06 -18.28
N GLY A 63 11.78 -6.13 -19.24
CA GLY A 63 11.58 -6.50 -20.65
C GLY A 63 10.95 -5.48 -21.59
N GLY A 64 10.72 -4.24 -21.17
CA GLY A 64 10.40 -3.15 -22.09
C GLY A 64 8.92 -2.97 -22.47
N HIS A 65 7.98 -3.50 -21.70
CA HIS A 65 6.58 -3.04 -21.73
C HIS A 65 6.21 -2.48 -20.36
N SER A 66 5.76 -1.22 -20.35
CA SER A 66 5.33 -0.37 -19.22
C SER A 66 5.35 -1.03 -17.83
N GLY A 67 6.48 -0.90 -17.13
CA GLY A 67 6.39 -0.83 -15.66
C GLY A 67 5.55 0.41 -15.34
N TYR A 68 4.38 0.22 -14.75
CA TYR A 68 3.63 1.33 -14.18
C TYR A 68 4.18 1.62 -12.78
N ASP A 69 4.11 2.88 -12.39
CA ASP A 69 4.46 3.39 -11.06
C ASP A 69 3.35 4.37 -10.70
N ALA A 70 2.48 3.95 -9.78
CA ALA A 70 1.25 4.64 -9.46
C ALA A 70 1.17 4.87 -7.96
N TRP A 71 0.88 6.12 -7.59
CA TRP A 71 0.68 6.53 -6.21
C TRP A 71 -0.74 7.03 -6.04
N THR A 72 -1.52 6.33 -5.23
CA THR A 72 -2.94 6.65 -5.06
C THR A 72 -3.25 6.79 -3.57
N GLN A 73 -4.03 7.82 -3.23
CA GLN A 73 -4.57 7.94 -1.89
C GLN A 73 -5.67 6.90 -1.68
N ILE A 74 -5.61 6.16 -0.59
CA ILE A 74 -6.63 5.17 -0.23
C ILE A 74 -7.30 5.53 1.09
N THR A 75 -8.49 4.97 1.30
CA THR A 75 -9.23 5.13 2.56
C THR A 75 -8.64 4.24 3.66
N ASP A 76 -8.96 4.59 4.90
CA ASP A 76 -8.61 3.84 6.09
C ASP A 76 -9.04 2.36 6.00
N GLU A 77 -10.26 2.10 5.53
CA GLU A 77 -10.79 0.74 5.36
C GLU A 77 -9.94 -0.09 4.39
N ARG A 78 -9.55 0.52 3.27
CA ARG A 78 -8.72 -0.15 2.26
C ARG A 78 -7.29 -0.36 2.76
N ALA A 79 -6.74 0.59 3.52
CA ALA A 79 -5.45 0.46 4.17
C ALA A 79 -5.45 -0.67 5.22
N ALA A 80 -6.49 -0.74 6.05
CA ALA A 80 -6.67 -1.81 7.03
C ALA A 80 -6.77 -3.19 6.36
N ALA A 81 -7.58 -3.31 5.31
CA ALA A 81 -7.68 -4.56 4.53
C ALA A 81 -6.33 -4.98 3.93
N TRP A 82 -5.57 -4.02 3.39
CA TRP A 82 -4.23 -4.28 2.84
C TRP A 82 -3.26 -4.74 3.94
N LEU A 83 -3.25 -4.10 5.10
CA LEU A 83 -2.39 -4.48 6.24
C LEU A 83 -2.67 -5.91 6.69
N VAL A 84 -3.95 -6.26 6.87
CA VAL A 84 -4.38 -7.61 7.27
C VAL A 84 -3.97 -8.65 6.23
N ASN A 85 -4.18 -8.38 4.95
CA ASN A 85 -3.81 -9.29 3.88
C ASN A 85 -2.29 -9.51 3.80
N ASN A 86 -1.52 -8.52 4.24
CA ASN A 86 -0.07 -8.59 4.37
C ASN A 86 0.39 -8.97 5.78
N GLY A 87 -0.48 -9.47 6.65
CA GLY A 87 -0.10 -9.92 8.00
C GLY A 87 0.57 -8.85 8.88
N HIS A 88 0.34 -7.57 8.60
CA HIS A 88 0.76 -6.46 9.46
C HIS A 88 -0.29 -6.18 10.53
N ASP A 89 0.15 -5.63 11.65
CA ASP A 89 -0.74 -5.17 12.71
C ASP A 89 -1.50 -3.91 12.28
N ILE A 90 -2.79 -3.84 12.62
CA ILE A 90 -3.62 -2.67 12.30
C ILE A 90 -3.39 -1.62 13.41
N PRO A 91 -2.82 -0.44 13.08
CA PRO A 91 -2.62 0.60 14.09
C PRO A 91 -3.96 1.01 14.72
N ASP A 92 -3.94 1.31 16.02
CA ASP A 92 -5.13 1.61 16.85
C ASP A 92 -6.07 2.68 16.25
N ASP A 93 -5.48 3.67 15.57
CA ASP A 93 -6.19 4.75 14.87
C ASP A 93 -7.08 4.25 13.71
N LEU A 94 -6.71 3.13 13.07
CA LEU A 94 -7.53 2.46 12.03
C LEU A 94 -8.60 1.54 12.62
N GLN A 95 -8.38 1.02 13.84
CA GLN A 95 -9.31 0.07 14.48
C GLN A 95 -10.68 0.72 14.74
N HIS A 96 -10.72 2.04 14.96
CA HIS A 96 -11.97 2.78 15.15
C HIS A 96 -12.74 3.06 13.86
N SER A 97 -12.06 3.11 12.71
CA SER A 97 -12.70 3.36 11.40
C SER A 97 -13.30 2.09 10.78
N ALA A 98 -12.74 0.91 11.09
CA ALA A 98 -13.24 -0.38 10.60
C ALA A 98 -14.63 -0.77 11.16
N VAL A 99 -15.08 -0.13 12.25
CA VAL A 99 -16.34 -0.45 12.96
C VAL A 99 -17.58 0.16 12.29
N LYS A 100 -17.42 0.95 11.21
CA LYS A 100 -18.56 1.64 10.55
C LYS A 100 -19.20 0.91 9.36
N ALA A 101 -18.78 -0.31 9.03
CA ALA A 101 -19.32 -1.05 7.89
C ALA A 101 -20.45 -2.05 8.24
N GLU A 102 -20.79 -2.24 9.53
CA GLU A 102 -21.75 -3.26 9.97
C GLU A 102 -23.14 -2.74 10.37
N ASP A 103 -23.43 -1.45 10.20
CA ASP A 103 -24.75 -0.86 10.49
C ASP A 103 -25.32 -0.18 9.23
N CYS A 104 -25.76 -1.00 8.25
CA CYS A 104 -26.67 -0.57 7.19
C CYS A 104 -27.53 -1.73 6.68
#